data_AF-A0A850M6U7-F1
#
_entry.id   AF-A0A850M6U7-F1
#
_cell.length_a   1.000
_cell.length_b   1.000
_cell.length_c   1.000
_cell.angle_alpha   90.00
_cell.angle_beta   90.00
_cell.angle_gamma   90.00
#
_symmetry.space_group_name_H-M   'P 1'
#
loop_
_entity.id
_entity.type
_entity.pdbx_description
1 polymer ?
#
loop_
_entity_poly.entity_id
_entity_poly.type
_entity_poly.pdbx_seq_one_letter_code
_entity_poly.pdbx_strand_id
1 'polypeptide(L)' 'MQKNNVDKKTKEAILRKVQREFPGCRALQDIHYYRYIKEIEWHNMSHNEIVENIKKGAREIKKEIDMSLSS' A
#
# COMPACT_ATOMS: atom_id res chain seq x y z
N MET A 1 -10.11 13.30 5.31
CA MET A 1 -10.26 13.00 3.87
C MET A 1 -10.09 11.50 3.68
N GLN A 2 -11.18 10.73 3.61
CA GLN A 2 -11.17 9.30 3.28
C GLN A 2 -12.12 9.12 2.10
N LYS A 3 -11.62 9.25 0.87
CA LYS A 3 -12.42 8.99 -0.35
C LYS A 3 -11.85 7.90 -1.26
N ASN A 4 -10.71 7.31 -0.92
CA ASN A 4 -9.99 6.39 -1.81
C ASN A 4 -9.86 4.99 -1.20
N ASN A 5 -10.93 4.46 -0.62
CA ASN A 5 -10.89 3.08 -0.14
C ASN A 5 -11.17 2.15 -1.32
N VAL A 6 -10.18 1.32 -1.69
CA VAL A 6 -10.39 0.22 -2.64
C VAL A 6 -11.48 -0.70 -2.08
N ASP A 7 -12.51 -0.97 -2.87
CA ASP A 7 -13.64 -1.79 -2.45
C ASP A 7 -13.23 -3.26 -2.20
N LYS A 8 -14.06 -3.99 -1.47
CA LYS A 8 -13.78 -5.37 -1.06
C LYS A 8 -13.59 -6.30 -2.26
N LYS A 9 -14.40 -6.16 -3.32
CA LYS A 9 -14.35 -7.01 -4.50
C LYS A 9 -13.03 -6.79 -5.26
N THR A 10 -12.59 -5.54 -5.36
CA THR A 10 -11.29 -5.20 -5.96
C THR A 10 -10.13 -5.74 -5.12
N LYS A 11 -10.18 -5.66 -3.79
CA LYS A 11 -9.18 -6.28 -2.90
C LYS A 11 -9.08 -7.79 -3.11
N GLU A 12 -10.21 -8.49 -3.18
CA GLU A 12 -10.25 -9.93 -3.44
C GLU A 12 -9.71 -10.28 -4.84
N ALA A 13 -9.98 -9.45 -5.85
CA ALA A 13 -9.45 -9.64 -7.19
C ALA A 13 -7.91 -9.47 -7.23
N ILE A 14 -7.38 -8.45 -6.54
CA ILE A 14 -5.93 -8.23 -6.42
C ILE A 14 -5.28 -9.40 -5.68
N LEU A 15 -5.89 -9.89 -4.61
CA LEU A 15 -5.39 -11.03 -3.85
C LEU A 15 -5.26 -12.28 -4.76
N ARG A 16 -6.30 -12.60 -5.54
CA ARG A 16 -6.25 -13.70 -6.52
C ARG A 16 -5.20 -13.47 -7.59
N LYS A 17 -5.04 -12.22 -8.04
CA LYS A 17 -4.05 -11.84 -9.05
C LYS A 17 -2.63 -12.09 -8.54
N VAL A 18 -2.27 -11.60 -7.34
CA VAL A 18 -0.91 -11.77 -6.80
C VAL A 18 -0.59 -13.23 -6.47
N GLN A 19 -1.58 -14.00 -6.01
CA GLN A 19 -1.40 -15.44 -5.79
C GLN A 19 -1.09 -16.20 -7.08
N ARG A 20 -1.69 -15.78 -8.20
CA ARG A 20 -1.43 -16.35 -9.53
C ARG A 20 -0.09 -15.89 -10.11
N GLU A 21 0.29 -14.64 -9.90
CA GLU A 21 1.54 -14.06 -10.42
C GLU A 21 2.78 -14.53 -9.65
N PHE A 22 2.65 -14.77 -8.34
CA PHE A 22 3.75 -15.12 -7.44
C PHE A 22 3.44 -16.38 -6.61
N PRO A 23 3.22 -17.54 -7.25
CA PRO A 23 2.84 -18.76 -6.55
C PRO A 23 3.94 -19.19 -5.56
N GLY A 24 3.54 -19.51 -4.33
CA GLY A 24 4.46 -20.00 -3.28
C GLY A 24 5.38 -18.94 -2.65
N CYS A 25 5.43 -17.70 -3.15
CA CYS A 25 6.26 -16.64 -2.58
C CYS A 25 5.42 -15.58 -1.85
N ARG A 26 5.18 -15.81 -0.55
CA ARG A 26 4.34 -14.89 0.27
C ARG A 26 4.87 -13.47 0.29
N ALA A 27 6.19 -13.28 0.45
CA ALA A 27 6.79 -11.94 0.47
C ALA A 27 6.51 -11.15 -0.81
N LEU A 28 6.63 -11.78 -1.98
CA LEU A 28 6.29 -11.13 -3.25
C LEU A 28 4.79 -10.88 -3.36
N GLN A 29 3.95 -11.83 -2.95
CA GLN A 29 2.49 -11.63 -2.94
C GLN A 29 2.09 -10.40 -2.11
N ASP A 30 2.65 -10.25 -0.91
CA ASP A 30 2.34 -9.14 0.00
C ASP A 30 2.80 -7.80 -0.59
N ILE A 31 4.07 -7.70 -1.03
CA ILE A 31 4.62 -6.48 -1.63
C ILE A 31 3.79 -6.05 -2.84
N HIS A 32 3.47 -6.98 -3.73
CA HIS A 32 2.69 -6.67 -4.93
C HIS A 32 1.22 -6.38 -4.64
N TYR A 33 0.64 -6.98 -3.61
CA TYR A 33 -0.71 -6.66 -3.15
C TYR A 33 -0.79 -5.20 -2.70
N TYR A 34 0.12 -4.77 -1.83
CA TYR A 34 0.17 -3.38 -1.38
C TYR A 34 0.42 -2.41 -2.52
N ARG A 35 1.31 -2.75 -3.47
CA ARG A 35 1.56 -1.93 -4.67
C ARG A 35 0.29 -1.71 -5.48
N TYR A 36 -0.44 -2.78 -5.81
CA TYR A 36 -1.66 -2.68 -6.62
C TYR A 36 -2.77 -1.90 -5.91
N ILE A 37 -2.91 -2.05 -4.59
CA ILE A 37 -3.84 -1.22 -3.82
C ILE A 37 -3.46 0.26 -3.97
N LYS A 38 -2.19 0.61 -3.76
CA LYS A 38 -1.72 2.00 -3.84
C LYS A 38 -1.87 2.60 -5.23
N GLU A 39 -1.59 1.84 -6.29
CA GLU A 39 -1.81 2.30 -7.68
C GLU A 39 -3.26 2.72 -7.91
N ILE A 40 -4.24 1.93 -7.42
CA ILE A 40 -5.67 2.26 -7.56
C ILE A 40 -6.05 3.46 -6.70
N GLU A 41 -5.54 3.54 -5.46
CA GLU A 41 -5.78 4.70 -4.59
C GLU A 41 -5.26 5.99 -5.23
N TRP A 42 -4.08 5.92 -5.86
CA TRP A 42 -3.42 7.06 -6.48
C TRP A 42 -3.99 7.45 -7.84
N HIS A 43 -4.64 6.52 -8.55
CA HIS A 43 -5.25 6.80 -9.86
C HIS A 43 -6.25 7.96 -9.81
N ASN A 44 -6.94 8.11 -8.67
CA ASN A 44 -7.93 9.17 -8.45
C ASN A 44 -7.41 10.34 -7.59
N MET A 45 -6.09 10.41 -7.36
CA MET A 45 -5.46 11.46 -6.57
C MET A 45 -4.72 12.45 -7.46
N SER A 46 -4.72 13.72 -7.06
CA SER A 46 -3.81 14.70 -7.64
C SER A 46 -2.36 14.39 -7.26
N HIS A 47 -1.41 14.86 -8.07
CA HIS A 47 0.02 14.72 -7.78
C HIS A 47 0.40 15.23 -6.38
N ASN A 48 -0.15 16.36 -5.96
CA ASN A 48 0.11 16.94 -4.64
C ASN A 48 -0.40 16.03 -3.51
N GLU A 49 -1.58 15.43 -3.66
CA GLU A 49 -2.11 14.49 -2.68
C GLU A 49 -1.26 13.22 -2.59
N ILE A 50 -0.71 12.74 -3.71
CA ILE A 50 0.21 11.60 -3.74
C ILE A 50 1.48 11.93 -2.96
N VAL A 51 2.10 13.08 -3.25
CA VAL A 51 3.33 13.53 -2.58
C VAL A 51 3.12 13.69 -1.08
N GLU A 52 2.00 14.29 -0.65
CA GLU A 52 1.70 14.43 0.77
C GLU A 52 1.43 13.09 1.46
N ASN A 53 0.78 12.13 0.79
CA ASN A 53 0.63 10.78 1.31
C ASN A 53 1.98 10.08 1.52
N ILE A 54 2.88 10.15 0.53
CA ILE A 54 4.22 9.56 0.61
C ILE A 54 5.00 10.18 1.77
N LYS A 55 5.03 11.51 1.88
CA LYS A 55 5.72 12.21 2.98
C LYS A 55 5.15 11.82 4.34
N LYS A 56 3.82 11.67 4.45
CA LYS A 56 3.17 11.22 5.68
C LYS A 56 3.61 9.80 6.06
N GLY A 57 3.55 8.85 5.13
CA GLY A 57 3.99 7.47 5.36
C GLY A 57 5.47 7.40 5.75
N ALA A 58 6.34 8.15 5.07
CA ALA A 58 7.77 8.22 5.42
C ALA A 58 8.01 8.74 6.85
N ARG A 59 7.25 9.75 7.29
CA ARG A 59 7.32 10.24 8.67
C ARG A 59 6.84 9.22 9.69
N GLU A 60 5.81 8.45 9.37
CA GLU A 60 5.27 7.41 10.25
C GLU A 60 6.27 6.25 10.40
N ILE A 61 6.83 5.75 9.29
CA ILE A 61 7.87 4.71 9.31
C ILE A 61 9.09 5.19 10.10
N LYS A 62 9.54 6.43 9.88
CA LYS A 62 10.67 6.98 10.64
C LYS A 62 10.40 6.97 12.14
N LYS A 63 9.20 7.38 12.58
CA LYS A 63 8.81 7.35 13.99
C LYS A 63 8.83 5.93 14.55
N GLU A 64 8.33 4.95 13.81
CA GLU A 64 8.34 3.54 14.24
C GLU A 64 9.78 3.03 14.42
N ILE A 65 10.66 3.31 13.47
CA ILE A 65 12.09 2.96 13.56
C ILE A 65 12.73 3.62 14.79
N ASP A 66 12.51 4.92 14.98
CA ASP A 66 13.08 5.67 16.11
C ASP A 66 12.58 5.11 17.46
N MET A 67 11.30 4.73 17.56
CA MET A 67 10.73 4.08 18.76
C MET A 67 11.33 2.70 19.01
N SER A 68 11.49 1.88 17.96
CA SER A 68 12.09 0.55 18.07
C SER A 68 13.58 0.59 18.44
N LEU A 69 14.30 1.66 18.09
CA LEU A 69 15.72 1.85 18.43
C LEU A 69 15.94 2.46 19.82
N SER A 70 14.90 3.04 20.42
CA SER A 70 14.93 3.64 21.76
C SER A 70 14.45 2.67 22.87
N SER A 71 14.09 1.44 22.49
CA SER A 71 13.63 0.35 23.35
C SER A 71 14.74 -0.68 23.56
#